data_AF-A0A4Q3VUD8-F1
#
_entry.id   AF-A0A4Q3VUD8-F1
#
_cell.length_a   1.000
_cell.length_b   1.000
_cell.length_c   1.000
_cell.angle_alpha   90.00
_cell.angle_beta   90.00
_cell.angle_gamma   90.00
#
_symmetry.space_group_name_H-M   'P 1'
#
loop_
_entity.id
_entity.type
_entity.pdbx_description
1 polymer ?
#
loop_
_entity_poly.entity_id
_entity_poly.type
_entity_poly.pdbx_seq_one_letter_code
_entity_poly.pdbx_strand_id
1 'polypeptide(L)'
;MFCKMKKLSVIFFFAALICSPVLTTGTSAKYKYTSTRYNSINNALLKVSSTVLYDSLKLADFGLNKAAFKYAWKGYLNLYSKGQLANPGYFSIVDFSQSSKNKRLYILDLQEMKMYVNT
;
A
#
# COMPACT_ATOMS: atom_id res chain seq x y z
N MET A 1 15.04 15.34 66.38
CA MET A 1 15.59 15.75 65.07
C MET A 1 14.62 15.29 63.99
N PHE A 2 13.67 16.15 63.60
CA PHE A 2 12.59 15.81 62.68
C PHE A 2 13.08 15.92 61.23
N CYS A 3 13.20 14.79 60.53
CA CYS A 3 13.53 14.78 59.09
C CYS A 3 12.25 14.92 58.27
N LYS A 4 12.08 16.09 57.65
CA LYS A 4 10.97 16.44 56.76
C LYS A 4 11.30 15.90 55.36
N MET A 5 10.87 14.67 55.06
CA MET A 5 11.00 14.14 53.70
C MET A 5 9.90 14.71 52.81
N LYS A 6 10.37 15.35 51.74
CA LYS A 6 9.62 16.22 50.84
C LYS A 6 8.62 15.42 50.02
N LYS A 7 7.42 15.96 49.84
CA LYS A 7 6.36 15.51 48.91
C LYS A 7 6.78 15.66 47.43
N LEU A 8 7.94 15.15 47.05
CA LEU A 8 8.54 15.35 45.73
C LEU A 8 8.47 14.12 44.82
N SER A 9 7.97 12.98 45.32
CA SER A 9 7.91 11.73 44.55
C SER A 9 6.56 11.49 43.84
N VAL A 10 5.45 12.07 44.33
CA VAL A 10 4.11 11.71 43.82
C VAL A 10 3.73 12.47 42.53
N ILE A 11 4.34 13.63 42.27
CA ILE A 11 4.03 14.43 41.07
C ILE A 11 4.68 13.83 39.80
N PHE A 12 5.79 13.09 39.95
CA PHE A 12 6.45 12.41 38.83
C PHE A 12 5.73 11.12 38.36
N PHE A 13 4.81 10.57 39.17
CA PHE A 13 4.04 9.39 38.81
C PHE A 13 2.85 9.69 37.89
N PHE A 14 2.28 10.90 37.97
CA PHE A 14 1.13 11.29 37.14
C PHE A 14 1.51 11.81 35.75
N ALA A 15 2.72 12.35 35.57
CA ALA A 15 3.19 12.83 34.25
C ALA A 15 3.54 11.69 33.27
N ALA A 16 3.85 10.48 33.77
CA ALA A 16 4.25 9.35 32.94
C ALA A 16 3.07 8.52 32.37
N LEU A 17 1.87 8.63 32.94
CA LEU A 17 0.68 7.86 32.53
C LEU A 17 -0.13 8.53 31.40
N ILE A 18 0.09 9.82 31.12
CA ILE A 18 -0.64 10.55 30.06
C ILE A 18 0.16 10.56 28.73
N CYS A 19 1.36 9.97 28.69
CA CYS A 19 2.24 9.98 27.51
C CYS A 19 2.54 8.58 26.92
N SER A 20 1.78 7.54 27.28
CA SER A 20 2.17 6.14 27.04
C SER A 20 1.02 5.25 26.53
N PRO A 21 0.26 5.67 25.51
CA PRO A 21 0.44 4.99 24.23
C PRO A 21 0.18 5.88 23.00
N VAL A 22 0.74 7.10 22.94
CA VAL A 22 0.77 7.86 21.67
C VAL A 22 1.92 7.40 20.75
N LEU A 23 2.88 6.63 21.28
CA LEU A 23 4.08 6.19 20.53
C LEU A 23 4.00 4.82 19.86
N THR A 24 2.86 4.11 19.89
CA THR A 24 2.70 2.84 19.14
C THR A 24 1.93 3.01 17.83
N THR A 25 1.91 4.21 17.25
CA THR A 25 1.39 4.40 15.89
C THR A 25 2.47 4.08 14.87
N GLY A 26 2.43 2.86 14.31
CA GLY A 26 3.06 2.57 13.02
C GLY A 26 4.29 1.67 13.02
N THR A 27 4.35 0.58 13.79
CA THR A 27 5.21 -0.54 13.40
C THR A 27 4.60 -1.19 12.15
N SER A 28 4.94 -0.65 10.97
CA SER A 28 4.66 -1.33 9.70
C SER A 28 5.41 -2.66 9.73
N ALA A 29 4.73 -3.73 10.12
CA ALA A 29 5.26 -5.08 9.94
C ALA A 29 5.59 -5.20 8.45
N LYS A 30 6.88 -5.25 8.12
CA LYS A 30 7.35 -5.41 6.75
C LYS A 30 6.88 -6.79 6.30
N TYR A 31 5.89 -6.84 5.42
CA TYR A 31 5.38 -8.09 4.92
C TYR A 31 6.49 -8.77 4.10
N LYS A 32 7.05 -9.88 4.63
CA LYS A 32 8.05 -10.68 3.92
C LYS A 32 7.34 -11.50 2.84
N TYR A 33 7.44 -11.05 1.60
CA TYR A 33 6.94 -11.78 0.44
C TYR A 33 7.87 -12.98 0.13
N THR A 34 7.35 -14.21 0.15
CA THR A 34 8.16 -15.46 0.22
C THR A 34 8.37 -16.22 -1.10
N SER A 35 8.02 -15.72 -2.30
CA SER A 35 8.32 -16.43 -3.56
C SER A 35 9.48 -15.81 -4.35
N THR A 36 10.59 -16.53 -4.48
CA THR A 36 11.78 -16.14 -5.25
C THR A 36 11.48 -15.86 -6.73
N ARG A 37 10.58 -16.64 -7.35
CA ARG A 37 10.18 -16.47 -8.77
C ARG A 37 9.46 -15.14 -8.99
N TYR A 38 8.61 -14.77 -8.06
CA TYR A 38 7.84 -13.54 -8.14
C TYR A 38 8.73 -12.31 -7.98
N ASN A 39 9.70 -12.31 -7.07
CA ASN A 39 10.65 -11.19 -6.93
C ASN A 39 11.37 -10.88 -8.26
N SER A 40 11.77 -11.90 -9.02
CA SER A 40 12.39 -11.73 -10.33
C SER A 40 11.45 -11.12 -11.38
N ILE A 41 10.20 -11.60 -11.47
CA ILE A 41 9.19 -11.07 -12.42
C ILE A 41 8.91 -9.60 -12.13
N ASN A 42 8.76 -9.24 -10.85
CA ASN A 42 8.44 -7.88 -10.48
C ASN A 42 9.60 -6.93 -10.68
N ASN A 43 10.85 -7.34 -10.45
CA ASN A 43 12.00 -6.48 -10.77
C ASN A 43 12.05 -6.08 -12.25
N ALA A 44 11.61 -6.96 -13.16
CA ALA A 44 11.42 -6.61 -14.56
C ALA A 44 10.21 -5.68 -14.75
N LEU A 45 9.07 -6.00 -14.12
CA LEU A 45 7.83 -5.23 -14.20
C LEU A 45 7.98 -3.79 -13.65
N LEU A 46 8.78 -3.59 -12.59
CA LEU A 46 9.13 -2.27 -12.03
C LEU A 46 9.80 -1.36 -13.06
N LYS A 47 10.48 -1.93 -14.06
CA LYS A 47 11.14 -1.20 -15.15
C LYS A 47 10.22 -0.98 -16.35
N VAL A 48 9.09 -1.69 -16.43
CA VAL A 48 8.14 -1.55 -17.53
C VAL A 48 7.44 -0.20 -17.42
N SER A 49 7.37 0.52 -18.54
CA SER A 49 6.59 1.76 -18.61
C SER A 49 5.11 1.45 -18.39
N SER A 50 4.46 2.26 -17.55
CA SER A 50 3.00 2.24 -17.38
C SER A 50 2.22 2.24 -18.69
N THR A 51 2.72 2.94 -19.72
CA THR A 51 2.05 2.98 -21.04
C THR A 51 2.09 1.62 -21.73
N VAL A 52 3.26 0.98 -21.75
CA VAL A 52 3.45 -0.34 -22.36
C VAL A 52 2.58 -1.39 -21.67
N LEU A 53 2.54 -1.38 -20.33
CA LEU A 53 1.71 -2.31 -19.57
C LEU A 53 0.21 -2.09 -19.85
N TYR A 54 -0.24 -0.83 -19.84
CA TYR A 54 -1.63 -0.48 -20.14
C TYR A 54 -2.05 -0.92 -21.55
N ASP A 55 -1.21 -0.65 -22.55
CA ASP A 55 -1.49 -0.96 -23.95
C ASP A 55 -1.45 -2.49 -24.19
N SER A 56 -0.50 -3.21 -23.59
CA SER A 56 -0.37 -4.68 -23.71
C SER A 56 -1.58 -5.43 -23.15
N LEU A 57 -2.16 -4.91 -22.07
CA LEU A 57 -3.33 -5.49 -21.41
C LEU A 57 -4.66 -4.99 -22.01
N LYS A 58 -4.61 -4.14 -23.03
CA LYS A 58 -5.78 -3.53 -23.70
C LYS A 58 -6.77 -2.92 -22.71
N LEU A 59 -6.28 -2.24 -21.67
CA LEU A 59 -7.13 -1.75 -20.57
C LEU A 59 -8.14 -0.68 -21.01
N ALA A 60 -7.87 0.00 -22.14
CA ALA A 60 -8.83 0.89 -22.78
C ALA A 60 -10.12 0.18 -23.19
N ASP A 61 -10.05 -1.08 -23.65
CA ASP A 61 -11.20 -1.86 -24.11
C ASP A 61 -12.15 -2.19 -22.94
N PHE A 62 -11.63 -2.14 -21.71
CA PHE A 62 -12.40 -2.31 -20.49
C PHE A 62 -12.86 -0.99 -19.86
N GLY A 63 -12.60 0.13 -20.52
CA GLY A 63 -13.01 1.47 -20.09
C GLY A 63 -12.11 2.12 -19.03
N LEU A 64 -11.00 1.49 -18.62
CA LEU A 64 -10.12 2.08 -17.62
C LEU A 64 -9.40 3.32 -18.18
N ASN A 65 -9.50 4.45 -17.51
CA ASN A 65 -8.83 5.67 -17.96
C ASN A 65 -7.30 5.55 -17.86
N LYS A 66 -6.57 5.90 -18.94
CA LYS A 66 -5.09 5.82 -19.00
C LYS A 66 -4.40 6.69 -17.93
N ALA A 67 -4.95 7.85 -17.60
CA ALA A 67 -4.40 8.69 -16.53
C ALA A 67 -4.62 8.03 -15.15
N ALA A 68 -5.82 7.51 -14.88
CA ALA A 68 -6.11 6.78 -13.65
C ALA A 68 -5.17 5.58 -13.46
N PHE A 69 -4.94 4.81 -14.52
CA PHE A 69 -3.95 3.72 -14.50
C PHE A 69 -2.54 4.22 -14.16
N LYS A 70 -2.06 5.29 -14.82
CA LYS A 70 -0.71 5.84 -14.55
C LYS A 70 -0.54 6.27 -13.09
N TYR A 71 -1.54 6.92 -12.51
CA TYR A 71 -1.51 7.31 -11.09
C TYR A 71 -1.50 6.09 -10.17
N ALA A 72 -2.38 5.13 -10.42
CA ALA A 72 -2.43 3.89 -9.64
C ALA A 72 -1.10 3.11 -9.74
N TRP A 73 -0.50 3.03 -10.92
CA TRP A 73 0.78 2.34 -11.14
C TRP A 73 1.90 2.99 -10.32
N LYS A 74 2.00 4.32 -10.34
CA LYS A 74 2.96 5.05 -9.50
C LYS A 74 2.78 4.74 -8.02
N GLY A 75 1.52 4.71 -7.54
CA GLY A 75 1.20 4.36 -6.16
C GLY A 75 1.59 2.93 -5.81
N TYR A 76 1.25 1.98 -6.68
CA TYR A 76 1.61 0.56 -6.56
C TYR A 76 3.13 0.38 -6.46
N LEU A 77 3.92 0.99 -7.35
CA LEU A 77 5.40 0.91 -7.33
C LEU A 77 5.98 1.46 -6.01
N ASN A 78 5.41 2.54 -5.47
CA ASN A 78 5.83 3.13 -4.19
C ASN A 78 5.50 2.23 -2.99
N LEU A 79 4.35 1.55 -2.98
CA LEU A 79 4.02 0.58 -1.94
C LEU A 79 4.85 -0.70 -2.06
N TYR A 80 5.09 -1.15 -3.29
CA TYR A 80 5.92 -2.29 -3.60
C TYR A 80 7.35 -2.09 -3.07
N SER A 81 8.00 -0.96 -3.40
CA SER A 81 9.37 -0.67 -2.97
C SER A 81 9.50 -0.56 -1.44
N LYS A 82 8.42 -0.22 -0.74
CA LYS A 82 8.36 -0.16 0.72
C LYS A 82 8.03 -1.50 1.38
N GLY A 83 7.70 -2.54 0.61
CA GLY A 83 7.24 -3.83 1.15
C GLY A 83 5.90 -3.72 1.88
N GLN A 84 5.01 -2.82 1.42
CA GLN A 84 3.71 -2.53 2.03
C GLN A 84 2.53 -3.21 1.33
N LEU A 85 2.79 -4.04 0.33
CA LEU A 85 1.78 -4.82 -0.38
C LEU A 85 1.65 -6.21 0.25
N ALA A 86 0.47 -6.56 0.73
CA ALA A 86 0.19 -7.90 1.25
C ALA A 86 0.17 -8.95 0.13
N ASN A 87 -0.38 -8.59 -1.03
CA ASN A 87 -0.37 -9.44 -2.22
C ASN A 87 0.04 -8.64 -3.45
N PRO A 88 1.35 -8.49 -3.70
CA PRO A 88 1.82 -7.73 -4.84
C PRO A 88 1.45 -8.42 -6.18
N GLY A 89 1.11 -9.73 -6.20
CA GLY A 89 0.74 -10.42 -7.44
C GLY A 89 -0.49 -9.86 -8.13
N TYR A 90 -1.33 -9.16 -7.38
CA TYR A 90 -2.48 -8.47 -7.89
C TYR A 90 -2.30 -6.96 -7.82
N PHE A 91 -2.75 -6.30 -8.86
CA PHE A 91 -2.81 -4.84 -8.92
C PHE A 91 -4.25 -4.39 -9.09
N SER A 92 -4.80 -3.85 -8.00
CA SER A 92 -6.17 -3.35 -7.93
C SER A 92 -6.22 -1.84 -8.17
N ILE A 93 -7.14 -1.42 -9.02
CA ILE A 93 -7.32 -0.03 -9.46
C ILE A 93 -8.81 0.29 -9.34
N VAL A 94 -9.14 1.42 -8.71
CA VAL A 94 -10.48 1.98 -8.72
C VAL A 94 -10.45 3.30 -9.50
N ASP A 95 -11.21 3.38 -10.58
CA ASP A 95 -11.29 4.59 -11.41
C ASP A 95 -12.43 5.51 -10.94
N PHE A 96 -12.09 6.52 -10.14
CA PHE A 96 -13.06 7.50 -9.63
C PHE A 96 -13.52 8.53 -10.68
N SER A 97 -12.91 8.57 -11.87
CA SER A 97 -13.40 9.42 -12.96
C SER A 97 -14.66 8.86 -13.62
N GLN A 98 -14.95 7.57 -13.40
CA GLN A 98 -16.14 6.89 -13.89
C GLN A 98 -17.30 6.95 -12.90
N SER A 99 -18.52 7.02 -13.45
CA SER A 99 -19.76 6.89 -12.68
C SER A 99 -19.77 5.61 -11.84
N SER A 100 -20.29 5.67 -10.62
CA SER A 100 -20.46 4.50 -9.75
C SER A 100 -21.45 3.45 -10.29
N LYS A 101 -22.24 3.81 -11.32
CA LYS A 101 -23.14 2.87 -12.03
C LYS A 101 -22.39 1.96 -13.00
N ASN A 102 -21.15 2.30 -13.34
CA ASN A 102 -20.30 1.51 -14.23
C ASN A 102 -19.36 0.63 -13.44
N LYS A 103 -18.88 -0.43 -14.08
CA LYS A 103 -17.77 -1.22 -13.56
C LYS A 103 -16.51 -0.35 -13.51
N ARG A 104 -15.99 -0.12 -12.32
CA ARG A 104 -14.87 0.81 -12.07
C ARG A 104 -13.78 0.24 -11.17
N LEU A 105 -13.96 -1.00 -10.70
CA LEU A 105 -12.93 -1.76 -10.01
C LEU A 105 -12.28 -2.72 -11.00
N TYR A 106 -10.98 -2.56 -11.18
CA TYR A 106 -10.14 -3.39 -12.04
C TYR A 106 -9.12 -4.11 -11.17
N ILE A 107 -9.01 -5.42 -11.32
CA ILE A 107 -7.97 -6.22 -10.67
C ILE A 107 -7.17 -6.91 -11.77
N LEU A 108 -5.88 -6.64 -11.80
CA LEU A 108 -4.95 -7.22 -12.76
C LEU A 108 -4.13 -8.32 -12.07
N ASP A 109 -3.95 -9.44 -12.76
CA ASP A 109 -2.98 -10.46 -12.39
C ASP A 109 -1.66 -10.15 -13.10
N LEU A 110 -0.65 -9.77 -12.33
CA LEU A 110 0.67 -9.36 -12.84
C LEU A 110 1.58 -10.56 -13.12
N GLN A 111 1.23 -11.76 -12.68
CA GLN A 111 1.97 -12.98 -13.00
C GLN A 111 1.55 -13.51 -14.37
N GLU A 112 0.23 -13.55 -14.59
CA GLU A 112 -0.37 -14.03 -15.84
C GLU A 112 -0.57 -12.93 -16.88
N MET A 113 -0.23 -11.68 -16.53
CA MET A 113 -0.35 -10.50 -17.39
C MET A 113 -1.73 -10.40 -18.03
N LYS A 114 -2.78 -10.44 -17.21
CA LYS A 114 -4.18 -10.42 -17.66
C LYS A 114 -5.09 -9.65 -16.72
N MET A 115 -6.26 -9.28 -17.23
CA MET A 115 -7.36 -8.82 -16.38
C MET A 115 -7.92 -10.00 -15.58
N TYR A 116 -7.89 -9.88 -14.26
CA TYR A 116 -8.45 -10.87 -13.35
C TYR A 116 -9.94 -10.61 -13.07
N VAL A 117 -10.31 -9.36 -12.72
CA VAL A 117 -11.69 -8.94 -12.44
C VAL A 117 -11.94 -7.52 -12.97
N ASN A 118 -13.16 -7.29 -13.49
CA ASN A 118 -13.72 -5.98 -13.79
C ASN A 118 -15.20 -5.93 -13.34
N THR A 119 -15.50 -5.11 -12.33
CA THR A 119 -16.83 -5.02 -11.70
C THR A 119 -17.20 -3.62 -11.23
#